data_AF-A0A7V3BQ89-F1
#
_entry.id   AF-A0A7V3BQ89-F1
#
_cell.length_a   1.000
_cell.length_b   1.000
_cell.length_c   1.000
_cell.angle_alpha   90.00
_cell.angle_beta   90.00
_cell.angle_gamma   90.00
#
_symmetry.space_group_name_H-M   'P 1'
#
loop_
_entity.id
_entity.type
_entity.pdbx_description
1 polymer ?
#
loop_
_entity_poly.entity_id
_entity_poly.type
_entity_poly.pdbx_seq_one_letter_code
_entity_poly.pdbx_strand_id
1 'polypeptide(L)' 'MTMAQQPQQAVPVQLHQSDDLIVLAAPMPGLEPQDIDVVVAGDKVTIRGSYRGSRQETDDLIVSE' A
#
# COMPACT_ATOMS: atom_id res chain seq x y z
N MET A 1 -13.92 -14.23 -19.13
CA MET A 1 -13.39 -14.20 -17.75
C MET A 1 -12.99 -12.78 -17.44
N THR A 2 -13.86 -12.04 -16.75
CA THR A 2 -13.63 -10.63 -16.41
C THR A 2 -12.65 -10.60 -15.26
N MET A 3 -11.44 -10.08 -15.50
CA MET A 3 -10.46 -9.85 -14.43
C MET A 3 -11.05 -8.79 -13.52
N ALA A 4 -11.51 -9.19 -12.33
CA ALA A 4 -11.93 -8.26 -11.29
C ALA A 4 -10.71 -7.39 -10.95
N GLN A 5 -10.73 -6.14 -11.40
CA GLN A 5 -9.78 -5.13 -10.97
C GLN A 5 -10.04 -4.94 -9.49
N GLN A 6 -9.18 -5.51 -8.65
CA GLN A 6 -9.20 -5.26 -7.21
C GLN A 6 -9.18 -3.73 -7.03
N PRO A 7 -10.10 -3.16 -6.23
CA PRO A 7 -10.15 -1.72 -6.03
C PRO A 7 -8.78 -1.28 -5.52
N GLN A 8 -8.12 -0.41 -6.26
CA GLN A 8 -6.83 0.13 -5.86
C GLN A 8 -7.07 0.99 -4.62
N GLN A 9 -6.70 0.46 -3.45
CA GLN A 9 -6.85 1.18 -2.20
C GLN A 9 -5.91 2.40 -2.24
N ALA A 10 -6.48 3.60 -2.10
CA ALA A 10 -5.69 4.81 -1.97
C ALA A 10 -5.04 4.82 -0.57
N VAL A 11 -3.72 4.77 -0.54
CA VAL A 11 -2.94 4.92 0.70
C VAL A 11 -2.64 6.41 0.89
N PRO A 12 -2.88 6.98 2.09
CA PRO A 12 -2.50 8.35 2.35
C PRO A 12 -0.98 8.52 2.21
N VAL A 13 -0.54 9.60 1.58
CA VAL A 13 0.88 9.90 1.38
C VAL A 13 1.22 11.18 2.13
N GLN A 14 2.28 11.13 2.93
CA GLN A 14 2.89 12.27 3.58
C GLN A 14 4.18 12.62 2.85
N LEU A 15 4.34 13.89 2.49
CA LEU A 15 5.52 14.42 1.85
C LEU A 15 6.14 15.48 2.75
N HIS A 16 7.40 15.28 3.12
CA HIS A 16 8.17 16.25 3.89
C HIS A 16 9.39 16.63 3.06
N GLN A 17 9.54 17.93 2.81
CA GLN A 17 10.71 18.48 2.14
C GLN A 17 11.63 19.12 3.18
N SER A 18 12.90 18.78 3.12
CA SER A 18 13.99 19.45 3.83
C SER A 18 14.97 20.03 2.81
N ASP A 19 15.97 20.79 3.27
CA ASP A 19 16.89 21.48 2.37
C ASP A 19 17.65 20.52 1.43
N ASP A 20 17.98 19.32 1.92
CA ASP A 20 18.81 18.34 1.18
C ASP A 20 18.03 17.15 0.61
N LEU A 21 16.81 16.90 1.07
CA LEU A 21 16.07 15.68 0.73
C LEU A 21 14.55 15.84 0.80
N ILE A 22 13.87 14.96 0.07
CA ILE A 22 12.41 14.79 0.10
C ILE A 22 12.13 13.42 0.72
N VAL A 23 11.39 13.39 1.83
CA VAL A 23 10.89 12.18 2.47
C VAL A 23 9.44 11.97 2.07
N LEU A 24 9.13 10.78 1.56
CA LEU A 24 7.77 10.34 1.30
C LEU A 24 7.46 9.17 2.22
N ALA A 25 6.41 9.29 3.03
CA ALA A 25 5.91 8.25 3.91
C ALA A 25 4.50 7.82 3.49
N ALA A 26 4.30 6.52 3.29
CA ALA A 26 3.02 5.92 2.97
C ALA A 26 2.80 4.71 3.89
N PRO A 27 1.89 4.78 4.88
CA PRO A 27 1.67 3.69 5.81
C PRO A 27 1.03 2.50 5.08
N MET A 28 1.78 1.41 4.98
CA MET A 28 1.41 0.18 4.29
C MET A 28 1.45 -1.00 5.28
N PRO A 29 0.50 -1.07 6.24
CA PRO A 29 0.49 -2.12 7.25
C PRO A 29 0.18 -3.48 6.63
N GLY A 30 0.80 -4.52 7.18
CA GLY A 30 0.60 -5.90 6.75
C GLY A 30 1.30 -6.26 5.43
N LEU A 31 2.18 -5.39 4.92
CA LEU A 31 3.03 -5.68 3.77
C LEU A 31 4.47 -5.90 4.23
N GLU A 32 5.07 -6.97 3.71
CA GLU A 32 6.50 -7.22 3.87
C GLU A 32 7.31 -6.33 2.92
N PRO A 33 8.53 -5.90 3.27
CA PRO A 33 9.34 -5.01 2.42
C PRO A 33 9.57 -5.55 1.00
N GLN A 34 9.70 -6.87 0.86
CA GLN A 34 9.88 -7.57 -0.41
C GLN A 34 8.64 -7.56 -1.33
N ASP A 35 7.48 -7.19 -0.79
CA ASP A 35 6.21 -7.08 -1.52
C ASP A 35 5.84 -5.63 -1.83
N ILE A 36 6.78 -4.70 -1.63
CA ILE A 36 6.65 -3.28 -1.92
C ILE A 36 7.60 -2.91 -3.06
N ASP A 37 7.03 -2.51 -4.19
CA ASP A 37 7.77 -1.98 -5.32
C ASP A 37 7.76 -0.45 -5.30
N VAL A 38 8.95 0.15 -5.43
CA VAL A 38 9.12 1.61 -5.56
C VAL A 38 9.82 1.92 -6.87
N VAL A 39 9.16 2.73 -7.70
CA VAL A 39 9.68 3.16 -9.00
C VAL A 39 9.69 4.68 -9.05
N VAL A 40 10.85 5.24 -9.40
CA VAL A 40 11.02 6.68 -9.64
C VAL A 40 11.24 6.90 -11.14
N ALA A 41 10.35 7.65 -11.76
CA ALA A 41 10.39 7.98 -13.18
C ALA A 41 10.23 9.50 -13.35
N GLY A 42 11.36 10.21 -13.48
CA GLY A 42 11.36 11.66 -13.59
C GLY A 42 10.85 12.34 -12.32
N ASP A 43 9.71 13.02 -12.44
CA ASP A 43 9.01 13.72 -11.35
C ASP A 43 7.94 12.85 -10.67
N LYS A 44 7.76 11.60 -11.11
CA LYS A 44 6.75 10.68 -10.58
C LYS A 44 7.37 9.56 -9.78
N VAL A 45 6.93 9.44 -8.52
CA VAL A 45 7.20 8.28 -7.66
C VAL A 45 5.97 7.40 -7.62
N THR A 46 6.13 6.11 -7.92
CA THR A 46 5.07 5.11 -7.83
C THR A 46 5.44 4.10 -6.76
N ILE A 47 4.56 3.95 -5.78
CA ILE A 47 4.70 2.96 -4.70
C ILE A 47 3.56 1.97 -4.86
N ARG A 48 3.91 0.68 -4.96
CA ARG A 48 2.94 -0.39 -5.14
C ARG A 48 3.20 -1.48 -4.11
N GLY A 49 2.27 -1.63 -3.17
CA GLY A 49 2.20 -2.81 -2.32
C GLY A 49 1.41 -3.92 -2.98
N SER A 50 1.92 -5.14 -2.93
CA SER A 50 1.22 -6.34 -3.38
C SER A 50 0.84 -7.17 -2.16
N TYR A 51 -0.42 -7.07 -1.71
CA TYR A 51 -0.90 -7.96 -0.65
C TYR A 51 -0.89 -9.40 -1.17
N ARG A 52 -0.05 -10.24 -0.59
CA ARG A 52 -0.14 -11.69 -0.78
C ARG A 52 -1.34 -12.16 0.03
N GLY A 53 -2.50 -12.20 -0.61
CA GLY A 53 -3.72 -12.73 -0.02
C GLY A 53 -3.53 -14.20 0.37
N SER A 54 -3.10 -14.43 1.60
CA SER A 54 -3.27 -15.69 2.30
C SER A 54 -4.09 -15.43 3.55
N ARG A 55 -5.41 -15.51 3.40
CA ARG A 55 -6.38 -15.86 4.45
C ARG A 55 -6.10 -15.24 5.83
N GLN A 56 -6.44 -13.97 5.98
CA GLN A 56 -6.86 -13.38 7.25
C GLN A 56 -8.09 -12.47 7.03
N GLU A 57 -8.96 -12.85 6.09
CA GLU A 57 -10.37 -12.43 6.08
C GLU A 57 -11.20 -13.58 6.64
N THR A 58 -11.00 -13.93 7.91
CA THR A 58 -12.01 -14.63 8.71
C THR A 58 -11.68 -14.39 10.18
N ASP A 59 -11.78 -13.14 10.62
CA ASP A 59 -12.42 -12.98 11.92
C ASP A 59 -13.90 -12.86 11.57
N ASP A 60 -14.57 -14.02 11.56
CA ASP A 60 -16.01 -14.12 11.43
C ASP A 60 -16.58 -13.50 12.71
N LEU A 61 -16.67 -12.17 12.74
CA LEU A 61 -17.25 -11.44 13.86
C LEU A 61 -18.77 -11.65 13.80
N ILE A 62 -19.21 -12.81 14.27
CA ILE A 62 -20.62 -13.13 14.48
C ILE A 62 -21.04 -12.49 15.82
N VAL A 63 -21.28 -11.18 15.81
CA VAL A 63 -21.83 -10.37 16.92
C VAL A 63 -20.84 -10.05 18.06
N SER A 64 -20.79 -8.77 18.41
CA SER A 64 -20.31 -8.27 19.71
C SER A 64 -21.52 -7.76 20.50
N GLU A 65 -21.73 -8.26 21.72
CA GLU A 65 -22.73 -7.75 22.67
C GLU A 65 -22.28 -6.41 23.29
#